data_AF-A0A969TZ66-F1
#
_entry.id   AF-A0A969TZ66-F1
#
_cell.length_a   1.000
_cell.length_b   1.000
_cell.length_c   1.000
_cell.angle_alpha   90.00
_cell.angle_beta   90.00
_cell.angle_gamma   90.00
#
_symmetry.space_group_name_H-M   'P 1'
#
loop_
_entity.id
_entity.type
_entity.pdbx_description
1 polymer ?
#
loop_
_entity_poly.entity_id
_entity_poly.type
_entity_poly.pdbx_seq_one_letter_code
_entity_poly.pdbx_strand_id
1 'polypeptide(L)'
;MIRRTLRSGRTVHSRGHVVVYGDVNPGAKIIAAGDIIVWGKLRGMAHAGAEGDTTAVVCALEMSPNQLRIGDHITTAPPDKRRSNRPEMACVKEDHIVVEAWG
;
A
#
# COMPACT_ATOMS: atom_id res chain seq x y z
N MET A 1 14.49 2.44 1.48
CA MET A 1 14.35 1.69 0.19
C MET A 1 14.71 0.22 0.43
N ILE A 2 13.94 -0.71 -0.14
CA ILE A 2 14.10 -2.16 -0.01
C ILE A 2 14.16 -2.77 -1.41
N ARG A 3 15.20 -3.55 -1.71
CA ARG A 3 15.44 -4.15 -3.04
C ARG A 3 15.18 -5.65 -3.06
N ARG A 4 14.01 -6.06 -2.54
CA ARG A 4 13.57 -7.47 -2.49
C ARG A 4 12.08 -7.56 -2.18
N THR A 5 11.49 -8.69 -2.54
CA THR A 5 10.15 -9.08 -2.11
C THR A 5 10.06 -9.24 -0.59
N LEU A 6 8.99 -8.70 0.00
CA LEU A 6 8.62 -8.93 1.39
C LEU A 6 7.73 -10.18 1.48
N ARG A 7 8.16 -11.16 2.28
CA ARG A 7 7.45 -12.43 2.50
C ARG A 7 6.71 -12.39 3.84
N SER A 8 5.80 -13.36 4.02
CA SER A 8 4.99 -13.51 5.23
C SER A 8 5.82 -13.42 6.52
N GLY A 9 5.27 -12.77 7.54
CA GLY A 9 5.90 -12.56 8.84
C GLY A 9 6.87 -11.37 8.89
N ARG A 10 7.19 -10.74 7.75
CA ARG A 10 8.06 -9.56 7.74
C ARG A 10 7.25 -8.27 7.90
N THR A 11 7.67 -7.47 8.88
CA THR A 11 7.19 -6.10 9.05
C THR A 11 8.31 -5.10 8.76
N VAL A 12 7.98 -4.03 8.05
CA VAL A 12 8.85 -2.88 7.77
C VAL A 12 8.24 -1.66 8.46
N HIS A 13 9.02 -0.97 9.26
CA HIS A 13 8.66 0.32 9.86
C HIS A 13 9.57 1.42 9.32
N SER A 14 9.03 2.60 9.07
CA SER A 14 9.78 3.78 8.62
C SER A 14 9.14 5.08 9.11
N ARG A 15 9.97 6.04 9.53
CA ARG A 15 9.53 7.41 9.87
C ARG A 15 9.45 8.33 8.65
N GLY A 16 9.64 7.79 7.45
CA GLY A 16 9.45 8.49 6.18
C GLY A 16 8.97 7.52 5.12
N HIS A 17 9.13 7.88 3.84
CA HIS A 17 8.64 7.06 2.73
C HIS A 17 9.29 5.67 2.66
N VAL A 18 8.53 4.69 2.14
CA VAL A 18 9.04 3.34 1.84
C VAL A 18 8.89 3.04 0.37
N VAL A 19 10.01 2.70 -0.28
CA VAL A 19 10.01 2.14 -1.64
C VAL A 19 10.44 0.68 -1.58
N VAL A 20 9.66 -0.21 -2.18
CA VAL A 20 9.95 -1.64 -2.35
C VAL A 20 10.11 -1.93 -3.84
N TYR A 21 11.29 -2.38 -4.25
CA TYR A 21 11.51 -2.98 -5.57
C TYR A 21 11.24 -4.48 -5.50
N GLY A 22 9.98 -4.85 -5.71
CA GLY A 22 9.49 -6.22 -5.60
C GLY A 22 8.08 -6.28 -5.01
N ASP A 23 7.65 -7.50 -4.71
CA ASP A 23 6.30 -7.75 -4.21
C ASP A 23 6.20 -7.58 -2.69
N VAL A 24 4.98 -7.33 -2.22
CA VAL A 24 4.60 -7.42 -0.81
C VAL A 24 3.57 -8.53 -0.70
N ASN A 25 4.02 -9.72 -0.28
CA ASN A 25 3.16 -10.89 -0.25
C ASN A 25 2.23 -10.92 0.98
N PRO A 26 1.18 -11.75 0.96
CA PRO A 26 0.31 -11.94 2.13
C PRO A 26 1.13 -12.25 3.39
N GLY A 27 0.70 -11.67 4.51
CA GLY A 27 1.40 -11.76 5.79
C GLY A 27 2.61 -10.84 5.97
N ALA A 28 3.04 -10.13 4.91
CA ALA A 28 3.99 -9.02 5.03
C ALA A 28 3.27 -7.71 5.35
N LYS A 29 3.97 -6.79 6.02
CA LYS A 29 3.44 -5.50 6.47
C LYS A 29 4.43 -4.38 6.19
N ILE A 30 3.94 -3.25 5.70
CA ILE A 30 4.70 -1.99 5.59
C ILE A 30 3.94 -0.93 6.39
N ILE A 31 4.64 -0.27 7.31
CA ILE A 31 4.14 0.84 8.12
C ILE A 31 5.10 2.01 7.92
N ALA A 32 4.63 3.09 7.31
CA ALA A 32 5.42 4.26 6.94
C ALA A 32 4.72 5.54 7.40
N ALA A 33 5.46 6.47 7.99
CA ALA A 33 4.92 7.79 8.34
C ALA A 33 4.62 8.65 7.09
N GLY A 34 5.22 8.34 5.94
CA GLY A 34 4.89 8.97 4.65
C GLY A 34 4.39 7.93 3.62
N ASP A 35 4.57 8.25 2.34
CA ASP A 35 4.14 7.41 1.22
C ASP A 35 4.76 6.00 1.19
N ILE A 36 4.02 5.09 0.54
CA ILE A 36 4.49 3.74 0.22
C ILE A 36 4.42 3.51 -1.29
N ILE A 37 5.56 3.16 -1.88
CA ILE A 37 5.66 2.80 -3.29
C ILE A 37 6.10 1.34 -3.38
N VAL A 38 5.24 0.49 -3.92
CA VAL A 38 5.52 -0.91 -4.23
C VAL A 38 5.71 -1.03 -5.73
N TRP A 39 6.96 -1.12 -6.17
CA TRP A 39 7.29 -1.39 -7.57
C TRP A 39 7.12 -2.89 -7.87
N GLY A 40 5.88 -3.36 -7.77
CA GLY A 40 5.48 -4.76 -7.81
C GLY A 40 4.03 -4.94 -7.35
N LYS A 41 3.71 -6.14 -6.88
CA LYS A 41 2.35 -6.50 -6.44
C LYS A 41 2.18 -6.30 -4.94
N LEU A 42 1.17 -5.55 -4.54
CA LEU A 42 0.82 -5.34 -3.14
C LEU A 42 -0.34 -6.29 -2.74
N ARG A 43 -0.01 -7.37 -2.04
CA ARG A 43 -0.96 -8.39 -1.54
C ARG A 43 -1.01 -8.50 -0.01
N GLY A 44 0.04 -8.02 0.66
CA GLY A 44 0.09 -7.88 2.12
C GLY A 44 -0.62 -6.60 2.59
N MET A 45 -0.21 -6.13 3.76
CA MET A 45 -0.74 -4.91 4.38
C MET A 45 0.19 -3.71 4.13
N ALA A 46 -0.38 -2.56 3.80
CA ALA A 46 0.33 -1.29 3.77
C ALA A 46 -0.41 -0.24 4.61
N HIS A 47 0.34 0.49 5.45
CA HIS A 47 -0.12 1.63 6.24
C HIS A 47 0.80 2.82 5.97
N ALA A 48 0.38 3.68 5.04
CA ALA A 48 1.03 4.95 4.76
C ALA A 48 0.49 6.05 5.68
N GLY A 49 1.26 7.11 5.86
CA GLY A 49 0.84 8.21 6.73
C GLY A 49 0.60 7.79 8.18
N ALA A 50 1.31 6.78 8.67
CA ALA A 50 1.04 6.11 9.94
C ALA A 50 1.13 7.01 11.20
N GLU A 51 1.65 8.24 11.06
CA GLU A 51 1.67 9.27 12.11
C GLU A 51 0.53 10.31 11.95
N GLY A 52 -0.53 9.97 11.20
CA GLY A 52 -1.73 10.80 11.02
C GLY A 52 -1.78 11.60 9.71
N ASP A 53 -0.86 11.34 8.77
CA ASP A 53 -0.87 12.01 7.46
C ASP A 53 -1.88 11.36 6.51
N THR A 54 -3.03 11.99 6.34
CA THR A 54 -4.09 11.54 5.43
C THR A 54 -3.81 11.90 3.97
N THR A 55 -2.77 12.69 3.69
CA THR A 55 -2.36 13.08 2.33
C THR A 55 -1.40 12.07 1.69
N ALA A 56 -0.83 11.16 2.49
CA ALA A 56 0.06 10.11 2.02
C ALA A 56 -0.63 9.17 1.02
N VAL A 57 0.16 8.61 0.10
CA VAL A 57 -0.34 7.72 -0.94
C VAL A 57 0.29 6.32 -0.87
N VAL A 58 -0.44 5.35 -1.42
CA VAL A 58 0.10 4.00 -1.68
C VAL A 58 0.02 3.70 -3.16
N CYS A 59 1.17 3.49 -3.80
CA CYS A 59 1.25 3.13 -5.21
C CYS A 59 1.70 1.68 -5.38
N ALA A 60 1.08 0.95 -6.31
CA ALA A 60 1.50 -0.41 -6.67
C ALA A 60 1.30 -0.66 -8.17
N LEU A 61 2.06 -1.60 -8.75
CA LEU A 61 1.83 -2.04 -10.14
C LEU A 61 0.57 -2.93 -10.26
N GLU A 62 0.19 -3.58 -9.16
CA GLU A 62 -1.05 -4.33 -8.99
C GLU A 62 -1.48 -4.24 -7.52
N MET A 63 -2.68 -3.74 -7.26
CA MET A 63 -3.20 -3.59 -5.89
C MET A 63 -4.22 -4.71 -5.58
N SER A 64 -3.84 -5.63 -4.68
CA SER A 64 -4.74 -6.62 -4.09
C SER A 64 -4.44 -6.85 -2.60
N PRO A 65 -4.31 -5.77 -1.79
CA PRO A 65 -3.93 -5.88 -0.38
C PRO A 65 -5.04 -6.55 0.42
N ASN A 66 -4.64 -7.36 1.40
CA ASN A 66 -5.58 -7.83 2.41
C ASN A 66 -6.07 -6.70 3.33
N GLN A 67 -5.29 -5.63 3.47
CA GLN A 67 -5.62 -4.42 4.21
C GLN A 67 -4.78 -3.24 3.70
N LEU A 68 -5.42 -2.10 3.54
CA LEU A 68 -4.78 -0.85 3.16
C LEU A 68 -5.19 0.25 4.14
N ARG A 69 -4.21 1.04 4.59
CA ARG A 69 -4.41 2.16 5.51
C ARG A 69 -3.67 3.39 5.03
N ILE A 70 -4.29 4.56 5.22
CA ILE A 70 -3.71 5.88 4.98
C ILE A 70 -4.17 6.77 6.13
N GLY A 71 -3.23 7.27 6.94
CA GLY A 71 -3.57 7.90 8.22
C GLY A 71 -4.40 6.93 9.08
N ASP A 72 -5.57 7.41 9.52
CA ASP A 72 -6.52 6.63 10.31
C ASP A 72 -7.59 5.91 9.47
N HIS A 73 -7.60 6.11 8.15
CA HIS A 73 -8.54 5.47 7.24
C HIS A 73 -8.07 4.05 6.93
N ILE A 74 -9.04 3.13 6.80
CA ILE A 74 -8.80 1.72 6.51
C ILE A 74 -9.76 1.24 5.45
N THR A 75 -9.25 0.43 4.53
CA THR A 75 -10.08 -0.33 3.60
C THR A 75 -9.51 -1.73 3.41
N THR A 76 -10.38 -2.67 3.10
CA THR A 76 -10.02 -3.99 2.60
C THR A 76 -10.45 -4.04 1.14
N ALA A 77 -9.61 -4.57 0.25
CA ALA A 77 -10.02 -4.72 -1.13
C ALA A 77 -11.25 -5.64 -1.20
N PRO A 78 -12.30 -5.29 -1.96
CA PRO A 78 -13.40 -6.21 -2.23
C PRO A 78 -12.86 -7.47 -2.92
N PRO A 79 -13.31 -8.68 -2.53
CA PRO A 79 -12.79 -9.93 -3.08
C PRO A 79 -12.98 -10.06 -4.61
N ASP A 80 -13.93 -9.32 -5.19
CA ASP A 80 -14.31 -9.39 -6.61
C ASP A 80 -13.72 -8.28 -7.51
N LYS A 81 -12.76 -7.47 -7.03
CA LYS A 81 -12.05 -6.57 -7.94
C LYS A 81 -11.30 -7.41 -8.98
N ARG A 82 -11.73 -7.35 -10.25
CA ARG A 82 -10.93 -7.81 -11.40
C ARG A 82 -9.53 -7.25 -11.23
N ARG A 83 -8.51 -8.11 -11.15
CA ARG A 83 -7.10 -7.69 -11.06
C ARG A 83 -6.85 -6.66 -12.14
N SER A 84 -6.55 -5.43 -11.72
CA SER A 84 -6.07 -4.40 -12.63
C SER A 84 -4.64 -4.80 -13.02
N ASN A 85 -4.40 -4.94 -14.32
CA ASN A 85 -3.04 -5.07 -14.86
C ASN A 85 -2.39 -3.68 -15.09
N ARG A 86 -2.96 -2.62 -14.51
CA ARG A 86 -2.44 -1.26 -14.59
C ARG A 86 -1.94 -0.84 -13.22
N PRO A 87 -0.88 -0.02 -13.16
CA PRO A 87 -0.47 0.60 -11.92
C PRO A 87 -1.62 1.42 -11.32
N GLU A 88 -1.74 1.37 -9.99
CA GLU A 88 -2.82 1.99 -9.22
C GLU A 88 -2.23 2.84 -8.10
N MET A 89 -2.93 3.93 -7.77
CA MET A 89 -2.67 4.79 -6.62
C MET A 89 -3.88 4.78 -5.69
N ALA A 90 -3.62 4.56 -4.40
CA ALA A 90 -4.59 4.76 -3.36
C ALA A 90 -4.31 6.05 -2.59
N CYS A 91 -5.38 6.81 -2.34
CA CYS A 91 -5.36 8.07 -1.60
C CYS A 91 -6.68 8.24 -0.82
N VAL A 92 -6.72 9.20 0.10
CA VAL A 92 -7.96 9.56 0.80
C VAL A 92 -8.69 10.64 0.01
N LYS A 93 -9.98 10.41 -0.28
CA LYS A 93 -10.93 11.39 -0.81
C LYS A 93 -12.23 11.27 -0.02
N GLU A 94 -12.77 12.40 0.45
CA GLU A 94 -14.03 12.43 1.23
C GLU A 94 -14.04 11.37 2.36
N ASP A 95 -12.97 11.31 3.15
CA ASP A 95 -12.77 10.36 4.26
C ASP A 95 -12.76 8.86 3.90
N HIS A 96 -12.68 8.55 2.60
CA HIS A 96 -12.61 7.18 2.09
C HIS A 96 -11.31 6.96 1.31
N ILE A 97 -10.74 5.76 1.45
CA ILE A 97 -9.63 5.35 0.59
C ILE A 97 -10.19 4.98 -0.79
N VAL A 98 -9.79 5.74 -1.80
CA VAL A 98 -10.13 5.51 -3.20
C VAL A 98 -8.90 4.96 -3.92
N VAL A 99 -9.10 3.97 -4.79
CA VAL A 99 -8.04 3.38 -5.62
C VAL A 99 -8.34 3.71 -7.07
N GLU A 100 -7.42 4.41 -7.73
CA GLU A 100 -7.54 4.88 -9.11
C GLU A 100 -6.37 4.36 -9.94
N ALA A 101 -6.56 4.26 -11.26
CA ALA A 101 -5.44 3.97 -12.16
C ALA A 101 -4.42 5.12 -12.06
N TRP A 102 -3.14 4.77 -12.09
CA TRP A 102 -2.08 5.76 -12.11
C TRP A 102 -2.00 6.35 -13.52
N GLY A 103 -2.47 7.60 -13.67
CA GLY A 103 -2.52 8.35 -14.93
C GLY A 103 -3.89 8.94 -15.16
#